data_AF-A0A521TGT5-F1
#
_entry.id   AF-A0A521TGT5-F1
#
_cell.length_a   1.000
_cell.length_b   1.000
_cell.length_c   1.000
_cell.angle_alpha   90.00
_cell.angle_beta   90.00
_cell.angle_gamma   90.00
#
_symmetry.space_group_name_H-M   'P 1'
#
loop_
_entity.id
_entity.type
_entity.pdbx_description
1 polymer ?
#
loop_
_entity_poly.entity_id
_entity_poly.type
_entity_poly.pdbx_seq_one_letter_code
_entity_poly.pdbx_strand_id
1 'polypeptide(L)'
;MAAMAGAGGGGARMGGGGRMGGGGGPMTITMDAAMLKIETTGGDGSTTTQTYKLDGSESKNMMMGRGGQMEQVSHAKIDGAKVVIVTTTANGDRTQSWYMDGDWLVREQTFGENAIKTYFKKAQ
;
A
#
# COMPACT_ATOMS: atom_id res chain seq x y z
N MET A 1 34.65 29.08 -3.13
CA MET A 1 35.47 27.84 -3.23
C MET A 1 34.77 26.81 -2.35
N ALA A 2 34.00 25.88 -2.95
CA ALA A 2 34.45 24.58 -3.48
C ALA A 2 34.92 23.67 -2.32
N ALA A 3 34.11 22.71 -1.84
CA ALA A 3 33.70 21.42 -2.41
C ALA A 3 34.63 20.26 -1.99
N MET A 4 34.05 19.20 -1.42
CA MET A 4 34.38 17.78 -1.58
C MET A 4 33.26 16.98 -0.90
N ALA A 5 32.45 16.23 -1.66
CA ALA A 5 32.62 14.81 -2.01
C ALA A 5 32.34 13.91 -0.78
N GLY A 6 31.44 12.93 -0.76
CA GLY A 6 30.77 12.11 -1.77
C GLY A 6 30.62 10.70 -1.15
N ALA A 7 29.71 9.88 -1.70
CA ALA A 7 29.57 8.43 -1.51
C ALA A 7 28.60 7.88 -0.45
N GLY A 8 27.81 6.88 -0.90
CA GLY A 8 27.06 5.90 -0.10
C GLY A 8 25.56 6.23 0.01
N GLY A 9 24.67 5.77 -0.87
CA GLY A 9 24.56 4.36 -1.27
C GLY A 9 24.11 3.50 -0.09
N GLY A 10 22.97 3.83 0.52
CA GLY A 10 22.45 3.11 1.69
C GLY A 10 20.95 2.93 1.57
N GLY A 11 20.52 1.97 0.73
CA GLY A 11 19.15 1.46 0.78
C GLY A 11 18.89 0.90 2.17
N ALA A 12 18.23 1.70 3.02
CA ALA A 12 17.85 1.31 4.36
C ALA A 12 16.77 0.24 4.28
N ARG A 13 17.21 -1.01 4.25
CA ARG A 13 16.43 -2.17 4.67
C ARG A 13 16.20 -2.04 6.17
N MET A 14 15.11 -1.40 6.57
CA MET A 14 14.62 -1.44 7.94
C MET A 14 13.15 -1.82 7.93
N GLY A 15 12.89 -3.07 8.28
CA GLY A 15 11.59 -3.52 8.72
C GLY A 15 11.28 -2.97 10.11
N GLY A 16 9.99 -2.85 10.40
CA GLY A 16 9.47 -2.70 11.76
C GLY A 16 8.90 -1.32 12.07
N GLY A 17 7.59 -1.15 11.91
CA GLY A 17 6.91 0.04 12.43
C GLY A 17 5.54 0.34 11.84
N GLY A 18 4.68 -0.67 11.68
CA GLY A 18 3.33 -0.47 11.15
C GLY A 18 2.52 -1.75 11.15
N ARG A 19 2.15 -2.23 12.34
CA ARG A 19 1.12 -3.25 12.50
C ARG A 19 -0.20 -2.70 11.94
N MET A 20 -0.49 -2.96 10.66
CA MET A 20 -1.82 -3.01 10.02
C MET A 20 -1.65 -3.04 8.49
N GLY A 21 -1.90 -4.21 7.90
CA GLY A 21 -2.12 -4.37 6.45
C GLY A 21 -0.88 -4.57 5.59
N GLY A 22 -0.49 -5.84 5.40
CA GLY A 22 0.35 -6.28 4.29
C GLY A 22 1.85 -6.06 4.46
N GLY A 23 2.53 -7.03 5.08
CA GLY A 23 3.99 -7.04 5.18
C GLY A 23 4.53 -8.40 5.57
N GLY A 24 4.89 -9.21 4.56
CA GLY A 24 5.78 -10.37 4.72
C GLY A 24 5.47 -11.58 3.84
N GLY A 25 4.23 -11.75 3.37
CA GLY A 25 3.83 -12.90 2.56
C GLY A 25 3.56 -12.57 1.10
N PRO A 26 3.37 -13.61 0.25
CA PRO A 26 3.01 -13.43 -1.14
C PRO A 26 1.71 -12.62 -1.27
N MET A 27 1.67 -11.76 -2.28
CA MET A 27 0.55 -10.88 -2.56
C MET A 27 0.16 -11.04 -4.03
N THR A 28 -1.14 -11.14 -4.27
CA THR A 28 -1.74 -11.12 -5.61
C THR A 28 -2.52 -9.83 -5.76
N ILE A 29 -2.26 -9.10 -6.84
CA ILE A 29 -2.98 -7.87 -7.18
C ILE A 29 -3.64 -8.08 -8.53
N THR A 30 -4.96 -7.92 -8.56
CA THR A 30 -5.78 -8.00 -9.76
C THR A 30 -6.50 -6.67 -9.92
N MET A 31 -6.49 -6.11 -11.12
CA MET A 31 -7.17 -4.85 -11.42
C MET A 31 -7.94 -4.98 -12.73
N ASP A 32 -9.15 -4.45 -12.75
CA ASP A 32 -9.95 -4.24 -13.95
C ASP A 32 -10.38 -2.77 -14.05
N ALA A 33 -11.29 -2.46 -14.98
CA ALA A 33 -11.76 -1.09 -15.21
C ALA A 33 -12.59 -0.51 -14.03
N ALA A 34 -13.17 -1.37 -13.20
CA ALA A 34 -14.07 -0.98 -12.12
C ALA A 34 -13.45 -1.17 -10.72
N MET A 35 -12.58 -2.16 -10.54
CA MET A 35 -12.10 -2.57 -9.22
C MET A 35 -10.62 -2.93 -9.20
N LEU A 36 -10.01 -2.70 -8.04
CA LEU A 36 -8.71 -3.21 -7.64
C LEU A 36 -8.92 -4.21 -6.50
N LYS A 37 -8.43 -5.44 -6.67
CA LYS A 37 -8.43 -6.50 -5.67
C LYS A 37 -7.00 -6.80 -5.24
N ILE A 38 -6.76 -6.80 -3.93
CA ILE A 38 -5.47 -7.13 -3.32
C ILE A 38 -5.69 -8.30 -2.37
N GLU A 39 -4.96 -9.39 -2.60
CA GLU A 39 -4.97 -10.58 -1.75
C GLU A 39 -3.59 -10.75 -1.14
N THR A 40 -3.51 -10.86 0.19
CA THR A 40 -2.25 -11.04 0.91
C THR A 40 -2.36 -12.23 1.84
N THR A 41 -1.39 -13.13 1.79
CA THR A 41 -1.30 -14.25 2.72
C THR A 41 -0.42 -13.86 3.93
N GLY A 42 -0.98 -13.99 5.13
CA GLY A 42 -0.29 -13.79 6.41
C GLY A 42 0.65 -14.95 6.75
N GLY A 43 1.54 -14.74 7.72
CA GLY A 43 2.48 -15.76 8.18
C GLY A 43 1.81 -16.97 8.86
N ASP A 44 0.56 -16.83 9.28
CA ASP A 44 -0.31 -17.89 9.81
C ASP A 44 -1.05 -18.67 8.71
N GLY A 45 -0.81 -18.35 7.43
CA GLY A 45 -1.48 -18.94 6.28
C GLY A 45 -2.87 -18.35 6.00
N SER A 46 -3.33 -17.38 6.78
CA SER A 46 -4.60 -16.69 6.51
C SER A 46 -4.49 -15.78 5.29
N THR A 47 -5.51 -15.75 4.44
CA THR A 47 -5.55 -14.82 3.29
C THR A 47 -6.51 -13.68 3.59
N THR A 48 -6.02 -12.45 3.48
CA THR A 48 -6.83 -11.24 3.55
C THR A 48 -7.06 -10.71 2.14
N THR A 49 -8.33 -10.49 1.79
CA THR A 49 -8.74 -9.88 0.52
C THR A 49 -9.26 -8.48 0.76
N GLN A 50 -8.78 -7.52 -0.03
CA GLN A 50 -9.26 -6.15 -0.06
C GLN A 50 -9.74 -5.82 -1.46
N THR A 51 -10.95 -5.29 -1.58
CA THR A 51 -11.53 -4.85 -2.84
C THR A 51 -11.79 -3.35 -2.77
N TYR A 52 -11.35 -2.63 -3.78
CA TYR A 52 -11.49 -1.19 -3.92
C TYR A 52 -12.18 -0.87 -5.23
N LYS A 53 -13.29 -0.15 -5.16
CA LYS A 53 -13.96 0.41 -6.34
C LYS A 53 -13.17 1.63 -6.82
N LEU A 54 -12.90 1.68 -8.13
CA LEU A 54 -12.04 2.69 -8.75
C LEU A 54 -12.82 3.90 -9.28
N ASP A 55 -14.13 3.93 -9.07
CA ASP A 55 -15.03 5.02 -9.43
C ASP A 55 -15.07 6.14 -8.37
N GLY A 56 -14.27 6.02 -7.30
CA GLY A 56 -14.27 6.95 -6.18
C GLY A 56 -15.36 6.68 -5.14
N SER A 57 -16.20 5.65 -5.31
CA SER A 57 -17.23 5.30 -4.34
C SER A 57 -16.67 4.50 -3.15
N GLU A 58 -17.46 4.45 -2.07
CA GLU A 58 -17.07 3.75 -0.84
C GLU A 58 -16.81 2.25 -1.07
N SER A 59 -15.68 1.82 -0.54
CA SER A 59 -15.22 0.44 -0.45
C SER A 59 -15.03 0.07 1.02
N LYS A 60 -15.67 -1.01 1.46
CA LYS A 60 -15.65 -1.50 2.85
C LYS A 60 -14.90 -2.82 2.91
N ASN A 61 -13.80 -2.84 3.64
CA ASN A 61 -12.93 -4.01 3.77
C ASN A 61 -12.84 -4.41 5.25
N MET A 62 -13.10 -5.69 5.55
CA MET A 62 -12.93 -6.21 6.91
C MET A 62 -11.46 -6.54 7.14
N MET A 63 -10.83 -5.87 8.11
CA MET A 63 -9.43 -6.08 8.46
C MET A 63 -9.29 -6.53 9.90
N MET A 64 -8.26 -7.32 10.19
CA MET A 64 -7.88 -7.61 11.56
C MET A 64 -7.06 -6.45 12.15
N GLY A 65 -7.63 -5.77 13.13
CA GLY A 65 -7.01 -4.69 13.89
C GLY A 65 -6.52 -5.13 15.27
N ARG A 66 -5.89 -4.21 16.00
CA ARG A 66 -5.36 -4.45 17.37
C ARG A 66 -6.43 -4.82 18.39
N GLY A 67 -7.71 -4.55 18.10
CA GLY A 67 -8.86 -4.85 18.95
C GLY A 67 -9.84 -5.89 18.37
N GLY A 68 -9.42 -6.65 17.35
CA GLY A 68 -10.29 -7.58 16.62
C GLY A 68 -10.61 -7.10 15.21
N GLN A 69 -11.63 -7.70 14.59
CA GLN A 69 -12.05 -7.34 13.24
C GLN A 69 -12.61 -5.92 13.21
N MET A 70 -12.16 -5.12 12.27
CA MET A 70 -12.59 -3.73 12.08
C MET A 70 -12.96 -3.49 10.61
N GLU A 71 -14.05 -2.79 10.38
CA GLU A 71 -14.41 -2.31 9.04
C GLU A 71 -13.50 -1.13 8.68
N GLN A 72 -12.83 -1.24 7.54
CA GLN A 72 -12.03 -0.18 6.94
C GLN A 72 -12.81 0.40 5.76
N VAL A 73 -13.17 1.68 5.86
CA VAL A 73 -13.79 2.43 4.77
C VAL A 73 -12.71 3.14 3.96
N SER A 74 -12.82 3.05 2.64
CA SER A 74 -11.86 3.61 1.70
C SER A 74 -12.51 4.06 0.40
N HIS A 75 -11.91 5.04 -0.25
CA HIS A 75 -12.29 5.53 -1.58
C HIS A 75 -11.08 5.38 -2.49
N ALA A 76 -11.26 4.74 -3.65
CA ALA A 76 -10.18 4.59 -4.61
C ALA A 76 -10.55 5.18 -5.96
N LYS A 77 -9.56 5.75 -6.65
CA LYS A 77 -9.72 6.29 -7.99
C LYS A 77 -8.45 6.13 -8.81
N ILE A 78 -8.60 6.15 -10.12
CA ILE A 78 -7.49 6.30 -11.04
C ILE A 78 -7.17 7.80 -11.16
N ASP A 79 -5.92 8.17 -10.91
CA ASP A 79 -5.38 9.51 -11.08
C ASP A 79 -4.20 9.44 -12.07
N GLY A 80 -4.50 9.68 -13.34
CA GLY A 80 -3.55 9.47 -14.44
C GLY A 80 -3.08 8.02 -14.51
N ALA A 81 -1.77 7.79 -14.34
CA ALA A 81 -1.16 6.45 -14.35
C ALA A 81 -1.10 5.78 -12.96
N LYS A 82 -1.74 6.37 -11.94
CA LYS A 82 -1.70 5.89 -10.56
C LYS A 82 -3.08 5.48 -10.09
N VAL A 83 -3.15 4.47 -9.22
CA VAL A 83 -4.34 4.22 -8.40
C VAL A 83 -4.13 4.86 -7.04
N VAL A 84 -5.01 5.76 -6.64
CA VAL A 84 -4.98 6.45 -5.34
C VAL A 84 -6.12 5.91 -4.49
N ILE A 85 -5.76 5.37 -3.33
CA ILE A 85 -6.67 4.86 -2.31
C ILE A 85 -6.56 5.79 -1.10
N VAL A 86 -7.67 6.34 -0.67
CA VAL A 86 -7.79 7.12 0.57
C VAL A 86 -8.57 6.28 1.56
N THR A 87 -7.93 5.94 2.67
CA THR A 87 -8.55 5.19 3.75
C THR A 87 -8.77 6.13 4.93
N THR A 88 -10.03 6.25 5.36
CA THR A 88 -10.38 7.05 6.54
C THR A 88 -10.21 6.20 7.78
N THR A 89 -9.42 6.68 8.74
CA THR A 89 -9.21 6.01 10.03
C THR A 89 -9.45 6.97 11.18
N ALA A 90 -9.66 6.45 12.39
CA ALA A 90 -9.83 7.26 13.60
C ALA A 90 -8.63 8.18 13.90
N ASN A 91 -7.45 7.86 13.37
CA ASN A 91 -6.21 8.62 13.57
C ASN A 91 -5.88 9.57 12.41
N GLY A 92 -6.83 9.78 11.48
CA GLY A 92 -6.66 10.59 10.29
C GLY A 92 -6.71 9.78 9.00
N ASP A 93 -6.83 10.49 7.88
CA ASP A 93 -6.82 9.88 6.55
C ASP A 93 -5.43 9.38 6.19
N ARG A 94 -5.37 8.19 5.59
CA ARG A 94 -4.17 7.60 5.03
C ARG A 94 -4.33 7.51 3.53
N THR A 95 -3.34 8.01 2.80
CA THR A 95 -3.30 7.90 1.34
C THR A 95 -2.33 6.80 0.94
N GLN A 96 -2.74 5.98 -0.02
CA GLN A 96 -1.93 4.94 -0.62
C GLN A 96 -2.02 5.03 -2.14
N SER A 97 -0.89 5.22 -2.80
CA SER A 97 -0.78 5.26 -4.26
C SER A 97 -0.08 4.02 -4.78
N TRP A 98 -0.64 3.41 -5.83
CA TRP A 98 -0.04 2.31 -6.57
C TRP A 98 0.28 2.75 -7.98
N TYR A 99 1.49 2.46 -8.44
CA TYR A 99 1.95 2.80 -9.79
C TYR A 99 3.09 1.90 -10.24
N MET A 100 3.31 1.82 -11.55
CA MET A 100 4.48 1.16 -12.13
C MET A 100 5.63 2.15 -12.25
N ASP A 101 6.81 1.72 -11.82
CA ASP A 101 8.10 2.43 -12.00
C ASP A 101 9.07 1.47 -12.67
N GLY A 102 9.12 1.53 -14.01
CA GLY A 102 9.79 0.52 -14.83
C GLY A 102 9.19 -0.87 -14.60
N ASP A 103 10.03 -1.82 -14.20
CA ASP A 103 9.65 -3.22 -13.92
C ASP A 103 9.08 -3.43 -12.51
N TRP A 104 9.02 -2.38 -11.69
CA TRP A 104 8.60 -2.47 -10.29
C TRP A 104 7.18 -1.94 -10.12
N LEU A 105 6.37 -2.69 -9.39
CA LEU A 105 5.16 -2.13 -8.82
C LEU A 105 5.54 -1.37 -7.54
N VAL A 106 5.15 -0.10 -7.45
CA VAL A 106 5.43 0.76 -6.31
C VAL A 106 4.16 1.05 -5.54
N ARG A 107 4.21 0.83 -4.22
CA ARG A 107 3.22 1.31 -3.26
C ARG A 107 3.83 2.46 -2.49
N GLU A 108 3.23 3.62 -2.59
CA GLU A 108 3.57 4.79 -1.79
C GLU A 108 2.48 5.03 -0.76
N GLN A 109 2.84 5.12 0.51
CA GLN A 109 1.90 5.34 1.62
C GLN A 109 2.29 6.61 2.36
N THR A 110 1.34 7.52 2.49
CA THR A 110 1.54 8.80 3.17
C THR A 110 0.82 8.80 4.52
N PHE A 111 1.53 9.23 5.56
CA PHE A 111 1.06 9.40 6.93
C PHE A 111 1.48 10.78 7.42
N GLY A 112 0.57 11.76 7.37
CA GLY A 112 0.94 13.16 7.61
C GLY A 112 1.97 13.64 6.58
N GLU A 113 3.08 14.24 7.04
CA GLU A 113 4.17 14.71 6.17
C GLU A 113 5.13 13.58 5.72
N ASN A 114 5.01 12.37 6.26
CA ASN A 114 5.92 11.27 5.97
C ASN A 114 5.35 10.36 4.86
N ALA A 115 6.20 9.98 3.91
CA ALA A 115 5.87 9.01 2.86
C ALA A 115 6.81 7.80 2.90
N ILE A 116 6.24 6.60 2.78
CA ILE A 116 6.96 5.34 2.68
C ILE A 116 6.70 4.73 1.31
N LYS A 117 7.77 4.41 0.58
CA LYS A 117 7.71 3.68 -0.70
C LYS A 117 8.11 2.22 -0.52
N THR A 118 7.31 1.31 -1.06
CA THR A 118 7.59 -0.12 -1.12
C THR A 118 7.62 -0.56 -2.57
N TYR A 119 8.70 -1.22 -2.98
CA TYR A 119 8.88 -1.72 -4.34
C TYR A 119 8.63 -3.23 -4.35
N PHE A 120 7.78 -3.68 -5.27
CA PHE A 120 7.41 -5.08 -5.44
C PHE A 120 7.89 -5.55 -6.80
N LYS A 121 8.50 -6.74 -6.81
CA LYS A 121 8.82 -7.45 -8.04
C LYS A 121 7.71 -8.45 -8.32
N LYS A 122 7.30 -8.56 -9.58
CA LYS A 122 6.41 -9.64 -10.01
C LYS A 122 7.09 -10.98 -9.72
N ALA A 123 6.37 -11.90 -9.09
CA ALA A 123 6.82 -13.28 -8.97
C ALA A 123 6.97 -13.89 -10.37
N GLN A 124 8.03 -14.69 -10.58
CA GLN A 124 8.29 -15.37 -11.85
C GLN A 124 7.33 -16.53 -12.08
#